data_AF-A0A1Y2UGB0-F1
#
_entry.id   AF-A0A1Y2UGB0-F1
#
_cell.length_a   1.000
_cell.length_b   1.000
_cell.length_c   1.000
_cell.angle_alpha   90.00
_cell.angle_beta   90.00
_cell.angle_gamma   90.00
#
_symmetry.space_group_name_H-M   'P 1'
#
loop_
_entity.id
_entity.type
_entity.pdbx_description
1 polymer ?
#
loop_
_entity_poly.entity_id
_entity_poly.type
_entity_poly.pdbx_seq_one_letter_code
_entity_poly.pdbx_strand_id
1 'polypeptide(L)'
;MAEQKAQEQGSSPQKPLLKFSVMHYKKERVSDEAFKKWYEEEQVPRCITIFKKYNIVKYSMYLTPTVLREAFDQELKERRNSNWKMGDFSAVSSYWVHDADDLRNVLSSSDWAEKIAGPETDWVNMGSAVVLAGFETVYLDDGKIINTVPLPE
;
A
#
# COMPACT_ATOMS: atom_id res chain seq x y z
N MET A 1 11.30 36.00 37.24
CA MET A 1 10.45 34.79 37.23
C MET A 1 9.55 34.89 36.01
N ALA A 2 9.99 34.34 34.87
CA ALA A 2 9.26 34.39 33.62
C ALA A 2 8.81 32.95 33.29
N GLU A 3 7.50 32.71 33.36
CA GLU A 3 6.87 31.46 32.99
C GLU A 3 6.83 31.36 31.46
N GLN A 4 7.64 30.44 30.90
CA GLN A 4 7.49 30.01 29.51
C GLN A 4 6.34 29.00 29.43
N LYS A 5 5.19 29.46 28.92
CA LYS A 5 4.20 28.59 28.29
C LYS A 5 4.82 28.03 27.01
N ALA A 6 5.25 26.76 27.03
CA ALA A 6 5.52 26.02 25.82
C ALA A 6 4.18 25.62 25.18
N GLN A 7 3.96 26.15 23.98
CA GLN A 7 2.84 25.85 23.09
C GLN A 7 2.70 24.34 22.88
N GLU A 8 1.56 23.78 23.30
CA GLU A 8 0.99 22.60 22.67
C GLU A 8 0.68 22.98 21.22
N GLN A 9 1.56 22.59 20.29
CA GLN A 9 1.24 22.57 18.88
C GLN A 9 0.25 21.42 18.65
N GLY A 10 -1.01 21.66 18.97
CA GLY A 10 -2.12 20.89 18.42
C GLY A 10 -2.15 21.15 16.92
N SER A 11 -1.60 20.21 16.14
CA SER A 11 -1.92 20.15 14.71
C SER A 11 -3.44 20.04 14.59
N SER A 12 -4.05 20.94 13.82
CA SER A 12 -5.46 20.79 13.45
C SER A 12 -5.65 19.39 12.83
N PRO A 13 -6.73 18.64 13.14
CA PRO A 13 -6.89 17.29 12.62
C PRO A 13 -6.92 17.35 11.09
N GLN A 14 -5.86 16.87 10.44
CA GLN A 14 -5.85 16.75 9.00
C GLN A 14 -6.90 15.70 8.64
N LYS A 15 -7.83 16.03 7.73
CA LYS A 15 -8.86 15.09 7.27
C LYS A 15 -8.16 13.79 6.84
N PRO A 16 -8.59 12.61 7.34
CA PRO A 16 -7.93 11.36 7.01
C PRO A 16 -8.03 11.09 5.51
N LEU A 17 -6.92 10.66 4.91
CA LEU A 17 -6.87 10.26 3.51
C LEU A 17 -7.57 8.92 3.32
N LEU A 18 -8.33 8.79 2.24
CA LEU A 18 -8.86 7.51 1.80
C LEU A 18 -7.71 6.66 1.29
N LYS A 19 -7.60 5.43 1.79
CA LYS A 19 -6.64 4.43 1.35
C LYS A 19 -7.36 3.38 0.52
N PHE A 20 -6.83 3.12 -0.68
CA PHE A 20 -7.20 1.99 -1.51
C PHE A 20 -6.01 1.05 -1.60
N SER A 21 -6.21 -0.24 -1.31
CA SER A 21 -5.19 -1.27 -1.49
C SER A 21 -5.68 -2.31 -2.49
N VAL A 22 -4.80 -2.72 -3.40
CA VAL A 22 -5.09 -3.78 -4.37
C VAL A 22 -4.04 -4.87 -4.20
N MET A 23 -4.52 -6.06 -3.85
CA MET A 23 -3.72 -7.26 -3.73
C MET A 23 -3.74 -8.00 -5.05
N HIS A 24 -2.55 -8.10 -5.66
CA HIS A 24 -2.34 -8.63 -6.99
C HIS A 24 -1.71 -10.02 -6.93
N TYR A 25 -2.13 -10.89 -7.85
CA TYR A 25 -1.48 -12.16 -8.11
C TYR A 25 -0.65 -12.02 -9.38
N LYS A 26 0.63 -12.40 -9.35
CA LYS A 26 1.40 -12.54 -10.60
C LYS A 26 0.85 -13.72 -11.41
N LYS A 27 1.05 -13.71 -12.72
CA LYS A 27 0.75 -14.90 -13.55
C LYS A 27 1.66 -16.06 -13.17
N GLU A 28 1.15 -17.29 -13.26
CA GLU A 28 1.89 -18.51 -12.88
C GLU A 28 3.25 -18.65 -13.61
N ARG A 29 3.31 -18.24 -14.88
CA ARG A 29 4.53 -18.28 -15.70
C ARG A 29 5.62 -17.27 -15.29
N VAL A 30 5.31 -16.34 -14.38
CA VAL A 30 6.21 -15.24 -13.99
C VAL A 30 6.91 -15.61 -12.68
N SER A 31 8.24 -15.59 -12.66
CA SER A 31 9.03 -15.79 -11.44
C SER A 31 8.94 -14.58 -10.51
N ASP A 32 9.22 -14.77 -9.21
CA ASP A 32 9.23 -13.65 -8.26
C ASP A 32 10.29 -12.59 -8.61
N GLU A 33 11.46 -13.04 -9.07
CA GLU A 33 12.54 -12.15 -9.49
C GLU A 33 12.13 -11.30 -10.70
N ALA A 34 11.55 -11.92 -11.73
CA ALA A 34 11.08 -11.20 -12.90
C ALA A 34 9.95 -10.22 -12.54
N PHE A 35 9.02 -10.64 -11.67
CA PHE A 35 7.91 -9.80 -11.22
C PHE A 35 8.39 -8.58 -10.42
N LYS A 36 9.33 -8.79 -9.49
CA LYS A 36 9.98 -7.71 -8.74
C LYS A 36 10.69 -6.74 -9.67
N LYS A 37 11.52 -7.27 -10.57
CA LYS A 37 12.29 -6.47 -11.52
C LYS A 37 11.39 -5.61 -12.39
N TRP A 38 10.33 -6.20 -12.95
CA TRP A 38 9.35 -5.47 -13.75
C TRP A 38 8.65 -4.36 -12.95
N TYR A 39 8.24 -4.63 -11.70
CA TYR A 39 7.66 -3.57 -10.87
C TYR A 39 8.63 -2.42 -10.65
N GLU A 40 9.87 -2.71 -10.27
CA GLU A 40 10.87 -1.70 -9.91
C GLU A 40 11.37 -0.90 -11.12
N GLU A 41 11.60 -1.56 -12.25
CA GLU A 41 12.25 -0.95 -13.42
C GLU A 41 11.25 -0.40 -14.44
N GLU A 42 10.01 -0.89 -14.48
CA GLU A 42 9.03 -0.51 -15.49
C GLU A 42 7.72 0.02 -14.91
N GLN A 43 7.02 -0.79 -14.11
CA GLN A 43 5.65 -0.47 -13.72
C GLN A 43 5.58 0.71 -12.76
N VAL A 44 6.36 0.68 -11.68
CA VAL A 44 6.40 1.78 -10.71
C VAL A 44 6.82 3.08 -11.38
N PRO A 45 7.91 3.16 -12.16
CA PRO A 45 8.27 4.38 -12.89
C PRO A 45 7.14 4.98 -13.73
N ARG A 46 6.38 4.16 -14.47
CA ARG A 46 5.20 4.61 -15.24
C ARG A 46 4.09 5.13 -14.33
N CYS A 47 3.80 4.39 -13.26
CA CYS A 47 2.80 4.70 -12.25
C CYS A 47 3.03 6.05 -11.56
N ILE A 48 4.24 6.34 -11.06
CA ILE A 48 4.45 7.53 -10.21
C ILE A 48 4.18 8.82 -10.97
N THR A 49 4.55 8.89 -12.26
CA THR A 49 4.32 10.07 -13.09
C THR A 49 2.83 10.35 -13.27
N ILE A 50 2.03 9.29 -13.48
CA ILE A 50 0.57 9.39 -13.61
C ILE A 50 -0.05 9.76 -12.26
N PHE A 51 0.33 9.08 -11.18
CA PHE A 51 -0.22 9.35 -9.85
C PHE A 51 0.03 10.78 -9.38
N LYS A 52 1.23 11.30 -9.64
CA LYS A 52 1.55 12.71 -9.36
C LYS A 52 0.68 13.67 -10.18
N LYS A 53 0.40 13.36 -11.45
CA LYS A 53 -0.46 14.18 -12.32
C LYS A 53 -1.91 14.25 -11.81
N TYR A 54 -2.41 13.19 -11.17
CA TYR A 54 -3.79 13.09 -10.68
C TYR A 54 -3.91 13.28 -9.15
N ASN A 55 -2.93 13.92 -8.52
CA ASN A 55 -2.97 14.28 -7.09
C ASN A 55 -3.11 13.09 -6.13
N ILE A 56 -2.63 11.90 -6.50
CA ILE A 56 -2.47 10.81 -5.53
C ILE A 56 -1.41 11.23 -4.51
N VAL A 57 -1.79 11.25 -3.24
CA VAL A 57 -0.99 11.84 -2.15
C VAL A 57 0.18 10.94 -1.76
N LYS A 58 -0.08 9.62 -1.69
CA LYS A 58 0.92 8.61 -1.37
C LYS A 58 0.66 7.37 -2.21
N TYR A 59 1.74 6.70 -2.56
CA TYR A 59 1.72 5.38 -3.18
C TYR A 59 2.75 4.48 -2.51
N SER A 60 2.40 3.21 -2.31
CA SER A 60 3.34 2.19 -1.85
C SER A 60 3.10 0.87 -2.58
N MET A 61 4.18 0.13 -2.79
CA MET A 61 4.15 -1.24 -3.29
C MET A 61 4.81 -2.15 -2.26
N TYR A 62 4.12 -3.22 -1.89
CA TYR A 62 4.64 -4.27 -1.02
C TYR A 62 4.69 -5.58 -1.79
N LEU A 63 5.87 -6.06 -2.10
CA LEU A 63 6.07 -7.34 -2.79
C LEU A 63 6.12 -8.47 -1.76
N THR A 64 5.49 -9.60 -2.09
CA THR A 64 5.42 -10.79 -1.24
C THR A 64 6.03 -11.99 -1.96
N PRO A 65 7.38 -12.05 -2.10
CA PRO A 65 8.05 -13.20 -2.69
C PRO A 65 7.67 -14.50 -2.00
N THR A 66 7.51 -15.55 -2.80
CA THR A 66 7.15 -16.91 -2.38
C THR A 66 8.08 -17.41 -1.28
N VAL A 67 9.39 -17.17 -1.40
CA VAL A 67 10.40 -17.58 -0.41
C VAL A 67 10.15 -17.00 0.99
N LEU A 68 9.71 -15.74 1.08
CA LEU A 68 9.41 -15.13 2.39
C LEU A 68 8.09 -15.66 2.93
N ARG A 69 7.08 -15.82 2.06
CA ARG A 69 5.78 -16.36 2.46
C ARG A 69 5.92 -17.77 3.03
N GLU A 70 6.66 -18.65 2.36
CA GLU A 70 6.89 -20.02 2.80
C GLU A 70 7.67 -20.08 4.11
N ALA A 71 8.73 -19.26 4.26
CA ALA A 71 9.51 -19.21 5.49
C ALA A 71 8.67 -18.81 6.71
N PHE A 72 7.77 -17.82 6.56
CA PHE A 72 6.96 -17.33 7.67
C PHE A 72 5.64 -18.10 7.88
N ASP A 73 5.15 -18.85 6.90
CA ASP A 73 3.91 -19.62 7.05
C ASP A 73 4.03 -20.71 8.13
N GLN A 74 5.19 -21.37 8.21
CA GLN A 74 5.46 -22.33 9.27
C GLN A 74 5.48 -21.65 10.65
N GLU A 75 6.22 -20.54 10.78
CA GLU A 75 6.30 -19.81 12.04
C GLU A 75 4.95 -19.24 12.50
N LEU A 76 4.12 -18.79 11.56
CA LEU A 76 2.77 -18.30 11.82
C LEU A 76 1.91 -19.36 12.49
N LYS A 77 1.97 -20.60 11.98
CA LYS A 77 1.22 -21.74 12.51
C LYS A 77 1.70 -22.16 13.91
N GLU A 78 3.01 -22.11 14.15
CA GLU A 78 3.61 -22.53 15.42
C GLU A 78 3.47 -21.48 16.54
N ARG A 79 3.62 -20.19 16.22
CA ARG A 79 3.75 -19.12 17.22
C ARG A 79 2.48 -18.30 17.42
N ARG A 80 1.46 -18.48 16.58
CA ARG A 80 0.20 -17.74 16.65
C ARG A 80 -0.97 -18.73 16.63
N ASN A 81 -2.07 -18.31 16.04
CA ASN A 81 -3.27 -19.12 15.92
C ASN A 81 -3.14 -20.02 14.69
N SER A 82 -3.33 -21.33 14.86
CA SER A 82 -3.22 -22.31 13.79
C SER A 82 -4.22 -22.12 12.65
N ASN A 83 -5.28 -21.33 12.85
CA ASN A 83 -6.24 -20.97 11.81
C ASN A 83 -5.82 -19.74 10.97
N TRP A 84 -4.76 -19.05 11.36
CA TRP A 84 -4.22 -17.95 10.57
C TRP A 84 -3.52 -18.49 9.33
N LYS A 85 -3.61 -17.73 8.24
CA LYS A 85 -3.02 -18.09 6.95
C LYS A 85 -2.18 -16.94 6.46
N MET A 86 -1.05 -17.27 5.85
CA MET A 86 -0.37 -16.28 5.03
C MET A 86 -1.22 -15.92 3.81
N GLY A 87 -1.37 -14.62 3.55
CA GLY A 87 -1.90 -14.13 2.29
C GLY A 87 -1.06 -14.64 1.12
N ASP A 88 -1.73 -15.11 0.07
CA ASP A 88 -1.13 -15.76 -1.08
C ASP A 88 -0.94 -14.82 -2.29
N PHE A 89 -1.18 -13.52 -2.09
CA PHE A 89 -0.90 -12.46 -3.05
C PHE A 89 0.60 -12.36 -3.36
N SER A 90 0.93 -11.80 -4.51
CA SER A 90 2.31 -11.55 -4.96
C SER A 90 2.74 -10.10 -4.77
N ALA A 91 1.78 -9.18 -4.70
CA ALA A 91 2.02 -7.77 -4.45
C ALA A 91 0.81 -7.08 -3.81
N VAL A 92 1.04 -6.02 -3.06
CA VAL A 92 0.01 -5.10 -2.57
C VAL A 92 0.39 -3.68 -2.98
N SER A 93 -0.39 -3.10 -3.88
CA SER A 93 -0.32 -1.68 -4.20
C SER A 93 -1.25 -0.92 -3.28
N SER A 94 -0.86 0.27 -2.81
CA SER A 94 -1.75 1.13 -2.02
C SER A 94 -1.63 2.59 -2.43
N TYR A 95 -2.77 3.28 -2.47
CA TYR A 95 -2.93 4.67 -2.88
C TYR A 95 -3.66 5.43 -1.77
N TRP A 96 -3.19 6.63 -1.45
CA TRP A 96 -3.88 7.54 -0.54
C TRP A 96 -4.35 8.76 -1.32
N VAL A 97 -5.62 9.11 -1.14
CA VAL A 97 -6.29 10.19 -1.87
C VAL A 97 -7.13 11.07 -0.94
N HIS A 98 -7.38 12.31 -1.34
CA HIS A 98 -8.24 13.22 -0.58
C HIS A 98 -9.72 12.92 -0.84
N ASP A 99 -10.03 12.53 -2.07
CA ASP A 99 -11.35 12.13 -2.52
C ASP A 99 -11.28 10.87 -3.39
N ALA A 100 -12.33 10.05 -3.37
CA ALA A 100 -12.41 8.87 -4.22
C ALA A 100 -12.38 9.22 -5.72
N ASP A 101 -12.83 10.44 -6.09
CA ASP A 101 -12.77 10.93 -7.46
C ASP A 101 -11.34 11.09 -7.97
N ASP A 102 -10.36 11.37 -7.12
CA ASP A 102 -8.95 11.42 -7.52
C ASP A 102 -8.51 10.09 -8.15
N LEU A 103 -8.87 8.97 -7.50
CA LEU A 103 -8.57 7.63 -8.01
C LEU A 103 -9.43 7.29 -9.23
N ARG A 104 -10.73 7.63 -9.24
CA ARG A 104 -11.60 7.37 -10.41
C ARG A 104 -11.09 8.09 -11.66
N ASN A 105 -10.59 9.32 -11.51
CA ASN A 105 -10.02 10.10 -12.60
C ASN A 105 -8.77 9.44 -13.18
N VAL A 106 -7.90 8.88 -12.32
CA VAL A 106 -6.76 8.06 -12.79
C VAL A 106 -7.26 6.89 -13.61
N LEU A 107 -8.14 6.07 -13.03
CA LEU A 107 -8.60 4.82 -13.64
C LEU A 107 -9.36 5.02 -14.96
N SER A 108 -9.99 6.18 -15.13
CA SER A 108 -10.73 6.55 -16.35
C SER A 108 -9.85 7.20 -17.42
N SER A 109 -8.57 7.43 -17.14
CA SER A 109 -7.67 8.11 -18.07
C SER A 109 -7.09 7.16 -19.12
N SER A 110 -6.86 7.68 -20.34
CA SER A 110 -6.14 6.93 -21.38
C SER A 110 -4.70 6.64 -20.96
N ASP A 111 -4.05 7.55 -20.23
CA ASP A 111 -2.72 7.35 -19.65
C ASP A 111 -2.67 6.07 -18.78
N TRP A 112 -3.67 5.86 -17.92
CA TRP A 112 -3.78 4.65 -17.11
C TRP A 112 -4.00 3.41 -17.98
N ALA A 113 -4.96 3.47 -18.90
CA ALA A 113 -5.30 2.33 -19.75
C ALA A 113 -4.10 1.86 -20.58
N GLU A 114 -3.39 2.79 -21.22
CA GLU A 114 -2.32 2.50 -22.17
C GLU A 114 -0.98 2.19 -21.49
N LYS A 115 -0.64 2.93 -20.42
CA LYS A 115 0.71 2.88 -19.84
C LYS A 115 0.80 2.01 -18.60
N ILE A 116 -0.32 1.70 -17.95
CA ILE A 116 -0.34 0.95 -16.68
C ILE A 116 -1.14 -0.34 -16.84
N ALA A 117 -2.44 -0.25 -17.11
CA ALA A 117 -3.34 -1.42 -17.12
C ALA A 117 -3.06 -2.37 -18.29
N GLY A 118 -2.78 -1.84 -19.49
CA GLY A 118 -2.42 -2.63 -20.66
C GLY A 118 -1.17 -3.50 -20.40
N PRO A 119 -0.01 -2.90 -20.05
CA PRO A 119 1.20 -3.65 -19.71
C PRO A 119 1.03 -4.63 -18.55
N GLU A 120 0.19 -4.31 -17.56
CA GLU A 120 -0.11 -5.19 -16.42
C GLU A 120 -0.64 -6.57 -16.83
N THR A 121 -1.36 -6.65 -17.96
CA THR A 121 -1.98 -7.90 -18.41
C THR A 121 -0.98 -9.02 -18.66
N ASP A 122 0.31 -8.74 -18.91
CA ASP A 122 1.33 -9.76 -19.10
C ASP A 122 1.93 -10.30 -17.80
N TRP A 123 1.75 -9.58 -16.70
CA TRP A 123 2.42 -9.82 -15.44
C TRP A 123 1.47 -10.23 -14.32
N VAL A 124 0.27 -9.67 -14.31
CA VAL A 124 -0.73 -9.81 -13.24
C VAL A 124 -1.93 -10.62 -13.73
N ASN A 125 -2.50 -11.43 -12.86
CA ASN A 125 -3.80 -12.04 -13.05
C ASN A 125 -4.90 -11.03 -12.67
N MET A 126 -5.35 -10.28 -13.68
CA MET A 126 -6.34 -9.21 -13.51
C MET A 126 -7.72 -9.69 -13.01
N GLY A 127 -8.04 -10.98 -13.16
CA GLY A 127 -9.34 -11.54 -12.77
C GLY A 127 -9.45 -11.94 -11.29
N SER A 128 -8.35 -11.84 -10.52
CA SER A 128 -8.29 -12.36 -9.15
C SER A 128 -7.85 -11.32 -8.13
N ALA A 129 -7.71 -10.05 -8.53
CA ALA A 129 -7.31 -9.00 -7.60
C ALA A 129 -8.37 -8.80 -6.51
N VAL A 130 -7.91 -8.53 -5.28
CA VAL A 130 -8.77 -8.20 -4.14
C VAL A 130 -8.51 -6.77 -3.73
N VAL A 131 -9.57 -5.99 -3.49
CA VAL A 131 -9.48 -4.56 -3.19
C VAL A 131 -9.98 -4.29 -1.78
N LEU A 132 -9.24 -3.45 -1.05
CA LEU A 132 -9.63 -2.87 0.23
C LEU A 132 -9.75 -1.35 0.08
N ALA A 133 -10.77 -0.78 0.71
CA ALA A 133 -10.92 0.67 0.83
C ALA A 133 -11.15 1.02 2.31
N GLY A 134 -10.47 2.05 2.81
CA GLY A 134 -10.59 2.46 4.20
C GLY A 134 -9.71 3.65 4.55
N PHE A 135 -9.30 3.71 5.81
CA PHE A 135 -8.40 4.73 6.34
C PHE A 135 -7.21 4.07 7.02
N GLU A 136 -6.07 4.75 7.05
CA GLU A 136 -4.88 4.30 7.79
C GLU A 136 -4.51 5.33 8.85
N THR A 137 -4.43 4.88 10.10
CA THR A 137 -3.88 5.66 11.21
C THR A 137 -2.58 5.01 11.64
N VAL A 138 -1.49 5.78 11.57
CA VAL A 138 -0.17 5.34 12.05
C VAL A 138 -0.03 5.74 13.52
N TYR A 139 0.33 4.78 14.38
CA TYR A 139 0.50 5.00 15.83
C TYR A 139 1.96 4.87 16.31
N LEU A 140 2.85 4.38 15.46
CA LEU A 140 4.29 4.28 15.69
C LEU A 140 4.98 4.57 14.36
N ASP A 141 5.79 5.62 14.31
CA ASP A 141 6.54 6.01 13.12
C ASP A 141 7.96 6.43 13.52
N ASP A 142 8.97 5.91 12.83
CA ASP A 142 10.39 6.15 13.15
C ASP A 142 10.73 5.95 14.65
N GLY A 143 10.19 4.87 15.24
CA GLY A 143 10.37 4.53 16.66
C GLY A 143 9.61 5.42 17.65
N LYS A 144 8.82 6.39 17.19
CA LYS A 144 8.07 7.34 18.03
C LYS A 144 6.60 6.99 18.07
N ILE A 145 6.06 6.87 19.28
CA ILE A 145 4.63 6.67 19.50
C ILE A 145 3.89 7.97 19.15
N ILE A 146 2.89 7.88 18.28
CA ILE A 146 2.08 9.00 17.79
C ILE A 146 0.59 8.63 17.84
N ASN A 147 -0.30 9.63 17.81
CA ASN A 147 -1.76 9.46 17.67
C ASN A 147 -2.45 8.52 18.70
N THR A 148 -1.84 8.26 19.86
CA THR A 148 -2.41 7.41 20.92
C THR A 148 -2.73 8.21 22.17
N VAL A 149 -3.62 7.67 23.00
CA VAL A 149 -3.80 8.12 24.39
C VAL A 149 -2.73 7.48 25.29
N PRO A 150 -2.21 8.19 26.31
CA PRO A 150 -1.35 7.59 27.32
C PRO A 150 -2.10 6.49 28.08
N LEU A 151 -1.41 5.38 28.39
CA LEU A 151 -1.94 4.38 29.31
C LEU A 151 -1.78 4.87 30.76
N PRO A 152 -2.71 4.53 31.67
CA PRO A 152 -2.50 4.73 33.10
C PRO A 152 -1.28 3.95 33.57
N GLU A 153 -0.53 4.53 34.51
CA GLU A 153 0.55 3.84 35.24
C GLU A 153 0.01 2.78 36.22
#